data_AF-A0A246BTH4-F1
#
_entry.id   AF-A0A246BTH4-F1
#
_cell.length_a   1.000
_cell.length_b   1.000
_cell.length_c   1.000
_cell.angle_alpha   90.00
_cell.angle_beta   90.00
_cell.angle_gamma   90.00
#
_symmetry.space_group_name_H-M   'P 1'
#
loop_
_entity.id
_entity.type
_entity.pdbx_description
1 polymer ?
#
loop_
_entity_poly.entity_id
_entity_poly.type
_entity_poly.pdbx_seq_one_letter_code
_entity_poly.pdbx_strand_id
1 'polypeptide(L)'
;MIKRILSAAALALGLAGCSVTAPPRDNAQWTTEVHGVAITWRWTEPGALGGPVYDADGRYRAPSGHAHALPGGTSCVVDIDPTAVRSELARMAAHEAGHCLQARYLRVFADPRSDDAYTHQLLERWPEGYAQAYLRACGESLRALGWKDPTPSRCAAPPHPNDIPFSL
;
A
#
# COMPACT_ATOMS: atom_id res chain seq x y z
N MET A 1 44.68 -4.13 -36.90
CA MET A 1 43.88 -3.19 -36.06
C MET A 1 42.37 -3.29 -36.27
N ILE A 2 41.86 -3.64 -37.47
CA ILE A 2 40.42 -3.67 -37.80
C ILE A 2 39.60 -4.72 -37.01
N LYS A 3 40.18 -5.87 -36.64
CA LYS A 3 39.46 -6.92 -35.88
C LYS A 3 39.08 -6.55 -34.43
N ARG A 4 39.76 -5.60 -33.80
CA ARG A 4 39.44 -5.18 -32.41
C ARG A 4 38.24 -4.23 -32.31
N ILE A 5 37.94 -3.52 -33.39
CA ILE A 5 36.85 -2.53 -33.44
C ILE A 5 35.48 -3.22 -33.59
N LEU A 6 35.45 -4.34 -34.33
CA LEU A 6 34.24 -5.15 -34.54
C LEU A 6 33.75 -5.82 -33.25
N SER A 7 34.64 -6.23 -32.35
CA SER A 7 34.28 -6.86 -31.07
C SER A 7 33.71 -5.86 -30.06
N ALA A 8 34.15 -4.59 -30.09
CA ALA A 8 33.62 -3.55 -29.22
C ALA A 8 32.21 -3.10 -29.63
N ALA A 9 31.94 -3.03 -30.94
CA ALA A 9 30.62 -2.67 -31.46
C ALA A 9 29.57 -3.76 -31.16
N ALA A 10 29.93 -5.04 -31.26
CA ALA A 10 29.03 -6.15 -30.93
C ALA A 10 28.68 -6.21 -29.43
N LEU A 11 29.62 -5.87 -28.54
CA LEU A 11 29.39 -5.83 -27.10
C LEU A 11 28.51 -4.63 -26.69
N ALA A 12 28.69 -3.47 -27.34
CA ALA A 12 27.87 -2.29 -27.11
C ALA A 12 26.41 -2.46 -27.57
N LEU A 13 26.18 -3.20 -28.66
CA LEU A 13 24.84 -3.52 -29.14
C LEU A 13 24.13 -4.60 -28.30
N GLY A 14 24.89 -5.49 -27.65
CA GLY A 14 24.33 -6.49 -26.73
C GLY A 14 23.82 -5.91 -25.40
N LEU A 15 24.39 -4.80 -24.94
CA LEU A 15 24.01 -4.15 -23.69
C LEU A 15 22.81 -3.20 -23.83
N ALA A 16 22.45 -2.80 -25.05
CA ALA A 16 21.30 -1.93 -25.32
C ALA A 16 19.94 -2.66 -25.31
N GLY A 17 19.94 -4.00 -25.21
CA GLY A 17 18.73 -4.83 -25.30
C GLY A 17 18.02 -5.12 -23.97
N CYS A 18 18.56 -4.69 -22.83
CA CYS A 18 17.92 -4.89 -21.53
C CYS A 18 17.18 -3.63 -21.09
N SER A 19 16.12 -3.26 -21.81
CA SER A 19 15.10 -2.38 -21.23
C SER A 19 14.35 -3.18 -20.16
N VAL A 20 14.88 -3.18 -18.94
CA VAL A 20 14.11 -3.54 -17.75
C VAL A 20 13.08 -2.44 -17.59
N THR A 21 11.95 -2.56 -18.26
CA THR A 21 10.79 -1.74 -17.96
C THR A 21 10.32 -2.20 -16.58
N ALA A 22 10.67 -1.39 -15.59
CA ALA A 22 10.26 -1.60 -14.23
C ALA A 22 8.71 -1.75 -14.23
N PRO A 23 8.13 -2.80 -13.62
CA PRO A 23 6.68 -2.96 -13.55
C PRO A 23 6.03 -1.66 -13.05
N PRO A 24 4.77 -1.34 -13.42
CA PRO A 24 4.11 -0.09 -13.00
C PRO A 24 4.16 0.25 -11.50
N ARG A 25 4.34 -0.75 -10.62
CA ARG A 25 4.67 -0.56 -9.20
C ARG A 25 5.90 0.33 -8.99
N ASP A 26 6.87 0.24 -9.88
CA ASP A 26 8.17 0.89 -9.84
C ASP A 26 8.15 2.29 -10.48
N ASN A 27 7.04 2.70 -11.11
CA ASN A 27 6.80 4.10 -11.51
C ASN A 27 6.46 5.00 -10.31
N ALA A 28 6.73 4.52 -9.08
CA ALA A 28 6.41 5.13 -7.79
C ALA A 28 4.92 5.41 -7.53
N GLN A 29 4.03 5.24 -8.50
CA GLN A 29 2.59 5.46 -8.34
C GLN A 29 1.75 4.62 -9.32
N TRP A 30 0.63 4.07 -8.84
CA TRP A 30 -0.38 3.41 -9.67
C TRP A 30 -1.75 3.46 -8.99
N THR A 31 -2.82 3.22 -9.76
CA THR A 31 -4.19 3.22 -9.24
C THR A 31 -4.84 1.86 -9.43
N THR A 32 -5.60 1.42 -8.43
CA THR A 32 -6.41 0.20 -8.44
C THR A 32 -7.84 0.53 -8.06
N GLU A 33 -8.78 -0.34 -8.40
CA GLU A 33 -10.15 -0.27 -7.90
C GLU A 33 -10.37 -1.38 -6.88
N VAL A 34 -10.83 -1.02 -5.68
CA VAL A 34 -11.16 -1.97 -4.61
C VAL A 34 -12.54 -1.62 -4.10
N HIS A 35 -13.52 -2.50 -4.34
CA HIS A 35 -14.92 -2.33 -3.89
C HIS A 35 -15.49 -0.93 -4.22
N GLY A 36 -15.29 -0.47 -5.46
CA GLY A 36 -15.79 0.84 -5.91
C GLY A 36 -15.05 2.06 -5.32
N VAL A 37 -13.87 1.87 -4.73
CA VAL A 37 -12.94 2.94 -4.33
C VAL A 37 -11.72 2.90 -5.25
N ALA A 38 -11.43 4.02 -5.91
CA ALA A 38 -10.19 4.20 -6.66
C ALA A 38 -9.05 4.54 -5.69
N ILE A 39 -8.12 3.60 -5.49
CA ILE A 39 -6.97 3.77 -4.59
C ILE A 39 -5.72 4.04 -5.41
N THR A 40 -5.16 5.23 -5.25
CA THR A 40 -3.86 5.62 -5.81
C THR A 40 -2.77 5.32 -4.81
N TRP A 41 -1.93 4.35 -5.10
CA TRP A 41 -0.79 3.95 -4.31
C TRP A 41 0.42 4.78 -4.69
N ARG A 42 1.22 5.22 -3.72
CA ARG A 42 2.47 5.93 -3.94
C ARG A 42 3.56 5.39 -3.03
N TRP A 43 4.71 5.09 -3.61
CA TRP A 43 5.93 4.90 -2.81
C TRP A 43 6.46 6.26 -2.41
N THR A 44 6.75 6.43 -1.13
CA THR A 44 7.43 7.64 -0.64
C THR A 44 8.92 7.41 -0.54
N GLU A 45 9.66 8.52 -0.47
CA GLU A 45 11.06 8.48 -0.04
C GLU A 45 11.16 7.89 1.39
N PRO A 46 12.25 7.17 1.70
CA PRO A 46 12.46 6.65 3.05
C PRO A 46 12.39 7.75 4.11
N GLY A 47 11.55 7.56 5.13
CA GLY A 47 11.34 8.51 6.22
C GLY A 47 10.47 9.74 5.89
N ALA A 48 9.94 9.84 4.67
CA ALA A 48 9.11 10.99 4.27
C ALA A 48 7.75 11.06 4.97
N LEU A 49 7.28 9.93 5.52
CA LEU A 49 6.03 9.86 6.30
C LEU A 49 6.18 10.39 7.73
N GLY A 50 7.38 10.84 8.12
CA GLY A 50 7.63 11.55 9.37
C GLY A 50 8.52 10.79 10.35
N GLY A 51 8.82 11.47 11.45
CA GLY A 51 9.60 10.93 12.55
C GLY A 51 8.83 9.85 13.34
N PRO A 52 9.54 9.06 14.16
CA PRO A 52 8.92 7.99 14.92
C PRO A 52 7.86 8.49 15.88
N VAL A 53 6.74 7.80 15.91
CA VAL A 53 5.65 7.99 16.87
C VAL A 53 5.85 6.99 18.00
N TYR A 54 5.70 7.46 19.24
CA TYR A 54 5.62 6.57 20.40
C TYR A 54 4.17 6.20 20.61
N ASP A 55 3.86 4.89 20.65
CA ASP A 55 2.55 4.45 21.09
C ASP A 55 2.35 4.71 22.59
N ALA A 56 1.13 4.50 23.09
CA ALA A 56 0.79 4.69 24.50
C ALA A 56 1.62 3.79 25.45
N ASP A 57 2.22 2.71 24.93
CA ASP A 57 3.10 1.79 25.65
C ASP A 57 4.59 2.18 25.54
N GLY A 58 4.90 3.33 24.92
CA GLY A 58 6.26 3.84 24.73
C GLY A 58 7.07 3.10 23.67
N ARG A 59 6.43 2.29 22.82
CA ARG A 59 7.09 1.58 21.73
C ARG A 59 7.19 2.46 20.50
N TYR A 60 8.33 2.28 19.83
CA TYR A 60 8.68 2.94 18.59
C TYR A 60 7.84 2.40 17.43
N ARG A 61 7.14 3.28 16.70
CA ARG A 61 6.60 3.01 15.37
C ARG A 61 6.95 4.16 14.42
N ALA A 62 7.71 3.86 13.36
CA ALA A 62 7.82 4.78 12.24
C ALA A 62 6.49 4.74 11.44
N PRO A 63 5.90 5.90 11.09
CA PRO A 63 4.81 5.94 10.12
C PRO A 63 5.30 5.30 8.83
N SER A 64 4.61 4.25 8.39
CA SER A 64 5.08 3.39 7.32
C SER A 64 4.04 3.20 6.21
N GLY A 65 2.81 3.62 6.49
CA GLY A 65 1.71 3.84 5.54
C GLY A 65 0.90 5.06 5.97
N HIS A 66 0.20 5.67 5.03
CA HIS A 66 -0.80 6.70 5.31
C HIS A 66 -1.85 6.78 4.20
N ALA A 67 -3.13 6.77 4.57
CA ALA A 67 -4.25 6.90 3.66
C ALA A 67 -4.94 8.26 3.75
N HIS A 68 -5.19 8.86 2.59
CA HIS A 68 -5.92 10.11 2.40
C HIS A 68 -7.16 9.86 1.54
N ALA A 69 -8.32 9.69 2.17
CA ALA A 69 -9.58 9.60 1.46
C ALA A 69 -10.06 10.98 1.00
N LEU A 70 -10.46 11.08 -0.27
CA LEU A 70 -11.08 12.29 -0.82
C LEU A 70 -12.56 12.37 -0.41
N PRO A 71 -13.18 13.57 -0.45
CA PRO A 71 -14.59 13.74 -0.10
C PRO A 71 -15.50 12.74 -0.81
N GLY A 72 -16.39 12.10 -0.04
CA GLY A 72 -17.31 11.07 -0.54
C GLY A 72 -16.75 9.65 -0.56
N GLY A 73 -15.43 9.47 -0.34
CA GLY A 73 -14.76 8.18 -0.18
C GLY A 73 -14.67 7.34 -1.45
N THR A 74 -14.96 7.90 -2.63
CA THR A 74 -14.86 7.16 -3.91
C THR A 74 -13.44 7.10 -4.45
N SER A 75 -12.55 7.93 -3.92
CA SER A 75 -11.13 7.95 -4.26
C SER A 75 -10.28 8.16 -3.01
N CYS A 76 -9.08 7.59 -3.03
CA CYS A 76 -8.17 7.59 -1.89
C CYS A 76 -6.72 7.58 -2.41
N VAL A 77 -5.82 8.22 -1.69
CA VAL A 77 -4.38 8.13 -1.93
C VAL A 77 -3.75 7.40 -0.76
N VAL A 78 -2.92 6.40 -1.04
CA VAL A 78 -2.17 5.65 -0.03
C VAL A 78 -0.69 5.83 -0.28
N ASP A 79 -0.01 6.44 0.68
CA ASP A 79 1.43 6.60 0.71
C ASP A 79 2.06 5.48 1.53
N ILE A 80 3.15 4.87 1.04
CA ILE A 80 3.84 3.78 1.75
C ILE A 80 5.34 4.01 1.68
N ASP A 81 6.02 3.88 2.83
CA ASP A 81 7.48 3.82 2.88
C ASP A 81 7.93 2.36 2.64
N PRO A 82 8.48 2.03 1.46
CA PRO A 82 8.86 0.66 1.12
C PRO A 82 10.01 0.12 1.96
N THR A 83 10.78 0.97 2.65
CA THR A 83 11.90 0.55 3.50
C THR A 83 11.43 0.12 4.89
N ALA A 84 10.36 0.74 5.39
CA ALA A 84 9.79 0.43 6.69
C ALA A 84 8.90 -0.84 6.68
N VAL A 85 8.23 -1.14 5.56
CA VAL A 85 7.18 -2.19 5.51
C VAL A 85 7.61 -3.52 4.90
N ARG A 86 8.92 -3.74 4.62
CA ARG A 86 9.37 -4.85 3.76
C ARG A 86 8.83 -6.23 4.15
N SER A 87 8.77 -6.53 5.44
CA SER A 87 8.30 -7.81 5.97
C SER A 87 6.78 -7.88 6.18
N GLU A 88 6.07 -6.76 6.06
CA GLU A 88 4.64 -6.68 6.39
C GLU A 88 3.83 -5.89 5.35
N LEU A 89 4.35 -5.77 4.13
CA LEU A 89 3.78 -4.92 3.08
C LEU A 89 2.32 -5.28 2.79
N ALA A 90 1.98 -6.57 2.76
CA ALA A 90 0.61 -7.02 2.54
C ALA A 90 -0.33 -6.56 3.66
N ARG A 91 0.10 -6.66 4.92
CA ARG A 91 -0.65 -6.18 6.08
C ARG A 91 -0.84 -4.67 5.99
N MET A 92 0.24 -3.93 5.75
CA MET A 92 0.20 -2.47 5.68
C MET A 92 -0.69 -1.98 4.54
N ALA A 93 -0.49 -2.49 3.31
CA ALA A 93 -1.31 -2.08 2.17
C ALA A 93 -2.80 -2.41 2.39
N ALA A 94 -3.10 -3.57 3.00
CA ALA A 94 -4.48 -3.90 3.35
C ALA A 94 -5.03 -2.99 4.45
N HIS A 95 -4.23 -2.64 5.44
CA HIS A 95 -4.59 -1.69 6.50
C HIS A 95 -4.92 -0.32 5.90
N GLU A 96 -4.06 0.25 5.06
CA GLU A 96 -4.30 1.54 4.42
C GLU A 96 -5.48 1.51 3.43
N ALA A 97 -5.68 0.40 2.70
CA ALA A 97 -6.92 0.19 1.94
C ALA A 97 -8.15 0.17 2.87
N GLY A 98 -8.01 -0.36 4.07
CA GLY A 98 -9.01 -0.32 5.12
C GLY A 98 -9.44 1.11 5.46
N HIS A 99 -8.51 2.05 5.64
CA HIS A 99 -8.83 3.46 5.83
C HIS A 99 -9.64 4.06 4.66
N CYS A 100 -9.25 3.74 3.42
CA CYS A 100 -9.99 4.18 2.23
C CYS A 100 -11.43 3.62 2.20
N LEU A 101 -11.58 2.33 2.50
CA LEU A 101 -12.88 1.66 2.52
C LEU A 101 -13.74 2.11 3.70
N GLN A 102 -13.13 2.40 4.84
CA GLN A 102 -13.79 2.98 6.01
C GLN A 102 -14.44 4.33 5.64
N ALA A 103 -13.72 5.22 4.95
CA ALA A 103 -14.28 6.48 4.49
C ALA A 103 -15.49 6.30 3.55
N ARG A 104 -15.42 5.31 2.66
CA ARG A 104 -16.51 5.01 1.70
C ARG A 104 -17.74 4.41 2.36
N TYR A 105 -17.55 3.33 3.10
CA TYR A 105 -18.61 2.43 3.57
C TYR A 105 -19.14 2.86 4.93
N LEU A 106 -18.27 3.39 5.78
CA LEU A 106 -18.62 3.74 7.17
C LEU A 106 -18.89 5.24 7.30
N ARG A 107 -18.59 6.02 6.26
CA ARG A 107 -18.71 7.49 6.24
C ARG A 107 -17.92 8.15 7.36
N VAL A 108 -16.87 7.48 7.80
CA VAL A 108 -15.94 7.99 8.79
C VAL A 108 -14.84 8.72 8.04
N PHE A 109 -14.89 10.05 8.11
CA PHE A 109 -13.83 10.92 7.62
C PHE A 109 -13.08 11.36 8.88
N ALA A 110 -11.90 10.79 9.13
CA ALA A 110 -11.05 11.31 10.19
C ALA A 110 -10.75 12.78 9.90
N ASP A 111 -10.90 13.68 10.89
CA ASP A 111 -10.12 14.91 10.85
C ASP A 111 -8.70 14.50 11.23
N PRO A 112 -7.73 14.52 10.30
CA PRO A 112 -6.34 14.11 10.58
C PRO A 112 -5.65 14.98 11.64
N ARG A 113 -6.34 16.03 12.15
CA ARG A 113 -5.87 16.94 13.21
C ARG A 113 -6.53 16.67 14.58
N SER A 114 -7.32 15.61 14.72
CA SER A 114 -7.88 15.26 16.03
C SER A 114 -6.80 14.60 16.89
N ASP A 115 -6.37 15.32 17.94
CA ASP A 115 -5.41 14.81 18.93
C ASP A 115 -6.07 13.89 19.97
N ASP A 116 -7.35 13.54 19.80
CA ASP A 116 -8.08 12.65 20.71
C ASP A 116 -7.66 11.20 20.51
N ALA A 117 -6.94 10.65 21.50
CA ALA A 117 -6.43 9.28 21.47
C ALA A 117 -7.53 8.23 21.33
N TYR A 118 -8.73 8.49 21.87
CA TYR A 118 -9.87 7.58 21.75
C TYR A 118 -10.41 7.51 20.32
N THR A 119 -10.62 8.68 19.69
CA THR A 119 -10.99 8.79 18.28
C THR A 119 -9.95 8.15 17.38
N HIS A 120 -8.65 8.40 17.62
CA HIS A 120 -7.57 7.77 16.87
C HIS A 120 -7.63 6.23 16.98
N GLN A 121 -7.82 5.70 18.19
CA GLN A 121 -7.90 4.25 18.39
C GLN A 121 -9.10 3.62 17.67
N LEU A 122 -10.25 4.30 17.64
CA LEU A 122 -11.43 3.85 16.90
C LEU A 122 -11.19 3.84 15.38
N LEU A 123 -10.49 4.85 14.87
CA LEU A 123 -10.16 4.97 13.46
C LEU A 123 -9.23 3.85 12.99
N GLU A 124 -8.23 3.47 13.79
CA GLU A 124 -7.23 2.45 13.44
C GLU A 124 -7.70 1.00 13.62
N ARG A 125 -8.69 0.75 14.51
CA ARG A 125 -9.17 -0.61 14.82
C ARG A 125 -9.81 -1.32 13.62
N TRP A 126 -10.70 -0.62 12.90
CA TRP A 126 -11.40 -1.23 11.77
C TRP A 126 -10.48 -1.54 10.58
N PRO A 127 -9.59 -0.64 10.14
CA PRO A 127 -8.55 -0.91 9.13
C PRO A 127 -7.65 -2.09 9.51
N GLU A 128 -7.25 -2.19 10.78
CA GLU A 128 -6.51 -3.36 11.26
C GLU A 128 -7.33 -4.66 11.17
N GLY A 129 -8.61 -4.61 11.55
CA GLY A 129 -9.54 -5.73 11.38
C GLY A 129 -9.69 -6.16 9.91
N TYR A 130 -9.76 -5.20 8.99
CA TYR A 130 -9.78 -5.45 7.56
C TYR A 130 -8.47 -6.08 7.08
N ALA A 131 -7.31 -5.56 7.50
CA ALA A 131 -5.99 -6.11 7.16
C ALA A 131 -5.86 -7.58 7.60
N GLN A 132 -6.30 -7.89 8.82
CA GLN A 132 -6.31 -9.27 9.31
C GLN A 132 -7.26 -10.17 8.52
N ALA A 133 -8.45 -9.68 8.17
CA ALA A 133 -9.39 -10.41 7.31
C ALA A 133 -8.79 -10.66 5.92
N TYR A 134 -8.10 -9.67 5.36
CA TYR A 134 -7.39 -9.78 4.09
C TYR A 134 -6.32 -10.86 4.14
N LEU A 135 -5.44 -10.83 5.15
CA LEU A 135 -4.38 -11.83 5.29
C LEU A 135 -4.93 -13.24 5.48
N ARG A 136 -6.03 -13.40 6.21
CA ARG A 136 -6.72 -14.70 6.36
C ARG A 136 -7.27 -15.22 5.02
N ALA A 137 -7.88 -14.35 4.21
CA ALA A 137 -8.53 -14.74 2.96
C ALA A 137 -7.52 -14.89 1.80
N CYS A 138 -6.62 -13.93 1.65
CA CYS A 138 -5.78 -13.73 0.46
C CYS A 138 -4.31 -14.15 0.68
N GLY A 139 -3.88 -14.29 1.94
CA GLY A 139 -2.47 -14.44 2.29
C GLY A 139 -1.69 -13.14 2.08
N GLU A 140 -0.40 -13.25 1.81
CA GLU A 140 0.50 -12.10 1.61
C GLU A 140 0.50 -11.54 0.16
N SER A 141 -0.27 -12.13 -0.75
CA SER A 141 -0.39 -11.60 -2.10
C SER A 141 -1.16 -10.29 -2.09
N LEU A 142 -0.67 -9.28 -2.81
CA LEU A 142 -1.34 -7.98 -3.03
C LEU A 142 -2.25 -7.96 -4.26
N ARG A 143 -2.34 -9.07 -5.00
CA ARG A 143 -3.12 -9.13 -6.26
C ARG A 143 -4.59 -8.79 -6.06
N ALA A 144 -5.18 -9.18 -4.93
CA ALA A 144 -6.58 -8.89 -4.64
C ALA A 144 -6.82 -7.39 -4.37
N LEU A 145 -5.80 -6.64 -3.98
CA LEU A 145 -5.84 -5.17 -3.96
C LEU A 145 -5.57 -4.55 -5.35
N GLY A 146 -5.45 -5.36 -6.41
CA GLY A 146 -5.19 -4.91 -7.78
C GLY A 146 -3.71 -4.68 -8.10
N TRP A 147 -2.79 -5.06 -7.20
CA TRP A 147 -1.36 -4.88 -7.45
C TRP A 147 -0.81 -5.93 -8.42
N LYS A 148 0.22 -5.55 -9.17
CA LYS A 148 1.05 -6.52 -9.90
C LYS A 148 2.05 -7.16 -8.94
N ASP A 149 1.69 -8.33 -8.43
CA ASP A 149 2.49 -9.08 -7.46
C ASP A 149 2.82 -10.49 -8.02
N PRO A 150 4.09 -10.94 -7.98
CA PRO A 150 4.44 -12.30 -8.38
C PRO A 150 3.82 -13.38 -7.48
N THR A 151 3.50 -13.07 -6.23
CA THR A 151 2.93 -13.98 -5.24
C THR A 151 1.49 -14.36 -5.63
N PRO A 152 1.17 -15.66 -5.78
CA PRO A 152 -0.20 -16.11 -6.03
C PRO A 152 -1.14 -15.73 -4.89
N SER A 153 -2.34 -15.23 -5.23
CA SER A 153 -3.38 -14.93 -4.24
C SER A 153 -4.17 -16.19 -3.89
N ARG A 154 -4.55 -16.33 -2.62
CA ARG A 154 -5.46 -17.38 -2.14
C ARG A 154 -6.95 -17.01 -2.34
N CYS A 155 -7.23 -15.75 -2.61
CA CYS A 155 -8.58 -15.22 -2.82
C CYS A 155 -8.74 -14.65 -4.24
N ALA A 156 -9.96 -14.69 -4.75
CA ALA A 156 -10.30 -14.05 -6.03
C ALA A 156 -10.54 -12.54 -5.90
N ALA A 157 -11.01 -12.11 -4.73
CA ALA A 157 -11.30 -10.72 -4.39
C ALA A 157 -10.99 -10.49 -2.91
N PRO A 158 -10.65 -9.25 -2.50
CA PRO A 158 -10.41 -8.94 -1.11
C PRO A 158 -11.73 -9.01 -0.32
N PRO A 159 -11.68 -9.19 1.02
CA PRO A 159 -12.89 -9.22 1.85
C PRO A 159 -13.79 -8.02 1.59
N HIS A 160 -15.10 -8.23 1.57
CA HIS A 160 -16.02 -7.11 1.40
C HIS A 160 -16.12 -6.31 2.72
N PRO A 161 -16.17 -4.96 2.68
CA PRO A 161 -16.20 -4.14 3.90
C PRO A 161 -17.33 -4.49 4.89
N ASN A 162 -18.49 -4.92 4.37
CA ASN A 162 -19.63 -5.32 5.21
C ASN A 162 -19.40 -6.60 6.02
N ASP A 163 -18.39 -7.40 5.67
CA ASP A 163 -18.05 -8.64 6.37
C ASP A 163 -17.05 -8.42 7.52
N ILE A 164 -16.54 -7.19 7.66
CA ILE A 164 -15.60 -6.83 8.73
C ILE A 164 -16.41 -6.48 9.98
N PRO A 165 -16.25 -7.22 11.08
CA PRO A 165 -16.95 -6.91 12.31
C PRO A 165 -16.57 -5.52 12.80
N PHE A 166 -17.57 -4.69 13.08
CA PHE A 166 -17.38 -3.52 13.93
C PHE A 166 -17.27 -3.96 15.38
N SER A 167 -16.06 -4.16 15.87
CA SER A 167 -15.82 -4.07 17.30
C SER A 167 -15.46 -2.62 17.63
N LEU A 168 -16.46 -1.83 18.05
CA LEU A 168 -16.23 -0.56 18.73
C LEU A 168 -15.66 -0.85 20.13
#